data_AF-A0A6N7V481-F1
#
_entry.id   AF-A0A6N7V481-F1
#
_cell.length_a   1.000
_cell.length_b   1.000
_cell.length_c   1.000
_cell.angle_alpha   90.00
_cell.angle_beta   90.00
_cell.angle_gamma   90.00
#
_symmetry.space_group_name_H-M   'P 1'
#
loop_
_entity.id
_entity.type
_entity.pdbx_description
1 polymer ?
#
loop_
_entity_poly.entity_id
_entity_poly.type
_entity_poly.pdbx_seq_one_letter_code
_entity_poly.pdbx_strand_id
1 'polypeptide(L)'
;MGHTLCGHCRRGGYYPSAGNPYDIEKVTEALDARKRAGKRFYHHCSGRRRFVQRGSRASKKERKQQKAAAGYPSVAYEIAEKIQERTDQEVRITVPGHAQRGGAPVLTTGFWPPGWELRRPKAVLDGQYGCMLGVRSGEIVRVPLEEVAGRLKGVDPKAEILEEARQTGISFGI
;
A
#
# COMPACT_ATOMS: atom_id res chain seq x y z
N MET A 1 16.03 0.56 3.60
CA MET A 1 15.32 1.54 2.74
C MET A 1 14.73 0.80 1.55
N GLY A 2 13.42 0.79 1.39
CA GLY A 2 12.75 -0.02 0.37
C GLY A 2 11.25 -0.10 0.56
N HIS A 3 10.60 1.04 0.80
CA HIS A 3 9.16 1.17 0.62
C HIS A 3 8.97 1.79 -0.75
N THR A 4 8.79 0.96 -1.78
CA THR A 4 8.46 1.44 -3.12
C THR A 4 7.01 1.92 -3.08
N LEU A 5 6.81 3.19 -2.71
CA LEU A 5 5.62 3.93 -3.10
C LEU A 5 5.58 3.94 -4.63
N CYS A 6 4.38 3.77 -5.20
CA CYS A 6 4.20 3.73 -6.65
C CYS A 6 4.95 4.88 -7.33
N GLY A 7 5.99 4.57 -8.13
CA GLY A 7 6.92 5.54 -8.71
C GLY A 7 6.28 6.53 -9.69
N HIS A 8 5.04 6.29 -10.10
CA HIS A 8 4.24 7.17 -10.94
C HIS A 8 3.62 8.35 -10.15
N CYS A 9 3.63 8.30 -8.82
CA CYS A 9 2.95 9.25 -7.95
C CYS A 9 3.83 10.40 -7.43
N ARG A 10 4.94 10.72 -8.12
CA ARG A 10 5.87 11.81 -7.72
C ARG A 10 5.26 13.21 -7.79
N ARG A 11 4.07 13.35 -8.37
CA ARG A 11 3.33 14.61 -8.46
C ARG A 11 2.04 14.52 -7.67
N GLY A 12 2.17 14.34 -6.36
CA GLY A 12 1.09 14.60 -5.42
C GLY A 12 -0.12 13.69 -5.60
N GLY A 13 -0.14 12.62 -4.82
CA GLY A 13 -1.26 11.68 -4.83
C GLY A 13 -1.79 11.36 -3.46
N TYR A 14 -2.86 10.59 -3.47
CA TYR A 14 -3.46 10.00 -2.27
C TYR A 14 -2.96 8.57 -2.06
N TYR A 15 -2.59 8.19 -0.84
CA TYR A 15 -2.22 6.81 -0.48
C TYR A 15 -2.87 6.38 0.84
N PRO A 16 -3.79 5.40 0.86
CA PRO A 16 -4.21 4.79 2.11
C PRO A 16 -3.05 3.91 2.59
N SER A 17 -2.54 4.18 3.79
CA SER A 17 -1.58 3.28 4.43
C SER A 17 -2.22 1.89 4.55
N ALA A 18 -1.44 0.85 4.23
CA ALA A 18 -1.91 -0.53 4.24
C ALA A 18 -2.26 -0.94 5.68
N GLY A 19 -3.49 -0.64 6.11
CA GLY A 19 -3.96 -0.89 7.47
C GLY A 19 -5.00 0.10 8.01
N ASN A 20 -5.09 1.33 7.46
CA ASN A 20 -6.02 2.34 7.97
C ASN A 20 -7.22 2.56 7.03
N PRO A 21 -8.43 2.78 7.60
CA PRO A 21 -9.58 3.21 6.83
C PRO A 21 -9.32 4.60 6.22
N TYR A 22 -9.83 4.82 5.01
CA TYR A 22 -9.77 6.12 4.35
C TYR A 22 -11.01 6.94 4.68
N ASP A 23 -10.84 8.25 4.83
CA ASP A 23 -11.94 9.20 4.94
C ASP A 23 -12.12 9.91 3.59
N ILE A 24 -13.33 9.80 3.02
CA ILE A 24 -13.65 10.42 1.74
C ILE A 24 -13.63 11.94 1.82
N GLU A 25 -13.99 12.52 2.96
CA GLU A 25 -14.00 13.97 3.15
C GLU A 25 -12.58 14.53 3.19
N LYS A 26 -11.63 13.77 3.76
CA LYS A 26 -10.21 14.12 3.71
C LYS A 26 -9.61 13.98 2.31
N VAL A 27 -10.15 13.05 1.51
CA VAL A 27 -9.75 12.91 0.11
C VAL A 27 -10.24 14.12 -0.71
N THR A 28 -11.50 14.52 -0.56
CA THR A 28 -12.06 15.67 -1.29
C THR A 28 -11.42 16.98 -0.86
N GLU A 29 -11.19 17.19 0.44
CA GLU A 29 -10.46 18.35 0.97
C GLU A 29 -9.07 18.48 0.33
N ALA A 30 -8.35 17.36 0.19
CA ALA A 30 -7.04 17.33 -0.46
C ALA A 30 -7.12 17.63 -1.96
N LEU A 31 -8.15 17.16 -2.66
CA LEU A 31 -8.37 17.47 -4.08
C LEU A 31 -8.66 18.96 -4.28
N ASP A 32 -9.51 19.55 -3.44
CA ASP A 32 -9.86 20.96 -3.50
C ASP A 32 -8.69 21.88 -3.17
N ALA A 33 -7.90 21.53 -2.15
CA ALA A 33 -6.69 22.28 -1.80
C ALA A 33 -5.72 22.36 -2.99
N ARG A 34 -5.60 21.28 -3.76
CA ARG A 34 -4.75 21.30 -4.94
C ARG A 34 -5.38 22.00 -6.15
N LYS A 35 -6.71 21.95 -6.29
CA LYS A 35 -7.44 22.72 -7.31
C LYS A 35 -7.20 24.21 -7.09
N ARG A 36 -7.29 24.67 -5.82
CA ARG A 36 -6.93 26.04 -5.41
C ARG A 36 -5.47 26.38 -5.70
N ALA A 37 -4.55 25.43 -5.60
CA ALA A 37 -3.15 25.60 -5.97
C ALA A 37 -2.88 25.56 -7.50
N GLY A 38 -3.92 25.57 -8.33
CA GLY A 38 -3.82 25.63 -9.80
C GLY A 38 -3.31 24.34 -10.46
N LYS A 39 -3.35 23.21 -9.76
CA LYS A 39 -2.97 21.92 -10.35
C LYS A 39 -4.10 21.38 -11.23
N ARG A 40 -3.73 20.75 -12.35
CA ARG A 40 -4.68 20.31 -13.39
C ARG A 40 -5.11 18.85 -13.28
N PHE A 41 -4.34 18.03 -12.58
CA PHE A 41 -4.59 16.59 -12.49
C PHE A 41 -4.13 16.04 -11.13
N TYR A 42 -4.74 14.92 -10.73
CA TYR A 42 -4.50 14.24 -9.46
C TYR A 42 -4.42 12.74 -9.66
N HIS A 43 -3.54 12.09 -8.90
CA HIS A 43 -3.44 10.64 -8.88
C HIS A 43 -3.91 10.11 -7.52
N HIS A 44 -5.00 9.35 -7.53
CA HIS A 44 -5.44 8.59 -6.37
C HIS A 44 -4.96 7.15 -6.50
N CYS A 45 -4.26 6.64 -5.49
CA CYS A 45 -3.84 5.24 -5.44
C CYS A 45 -4.47 4.59 -4.21
N SER A 46 -5.20 3.49 -4.40
CA SER A 46 -5.79 2.73 -3.29
C SER A 46 -5.41 1.26 -3.34
N GLY A 47 -5.30 0.65 -2.16
CA GLY A 47 -5.12 -0.80 -2.06
C GLY A 47 -6.38 -1.55 -2.46
N ARG A 48 -6.23 -2.78 -2.99
CA ARG A 48 -7.38 -3.62 -3.39
C ARG A 48 -8.28 -4.07 -2.23
N ARG A 49 -7.83 -3.91 -0.99
CA ARG A 49 -8.60 -4.32 0.19
C ARG A 49 -9.52 -3.19 0.61
N ARG A 50 -10.82 -3.50 0.70
CA ARG A 50 -11.81 -2.62 1.33
C ARG A 50 -11.54 -2.66 2.84
N PHE A 51 -11.20 -1.50 3.39
CA PHE A 51 -11.09 -1.35 4.83
C PHE A 51 -12.45 -0.93 5.36
N VAL A 52 -12.98 -1.69 6.32
CA VAL A 52 -14.15 -1.26 7.10
C VAL A 52 -13.62 -0.42 8.26
N GLN A 53 -14.33 0.63 8.65
CA GLN A 53 -13.99 1.44 9.83
C GLN A 53 -13.64 0.54 11.03
N ARG A 54 -12.60 0.95 11.77
CA ARG A 54 -12.14 0.27 12.98
C ARG A 54 -13.33 0.06 13.93
N GLY A 55 -13.66 -1.20 14.23
CA GLY A 55 -14.79 -1.57 15.08
C GLY A 55 -15.79 -2.54 14.43
N SER A 56 -15.78 -2.68 13.10
CA SER A 56 -16.59 -3.70 12.42
C SER A 56 -16.04 -5.11 12.67
N ARG A 57 -16.65 -5.84 13.60
CA ARG A 57 -16.49 -7.29 13.78
C ARG A 57 -17.29 -8.09 12.73
N ALA A 58 -17.32 -7.63 11.47
CA ALA A 58 -18.03 -8.35 10.43
C ALA A 58 -17.33 -9.69 10.15
N SER A 59 -18.08 -10.78 10.33
CA SER A 59 -17.70 -12.14 9.99
C SER A 59 -17.31 -12.24 8.50
N LYS A 60 -16.51 -13.26 8.13
CA LYS A 60 -16.19 -13.56 6.72
C LYS A 60 -17.45 -13.61 5.83
N LYS A 61 -18.56 -14.11 6.38
CA LYS A 61 -19.85 -14.20 5.68
C LYS A 61 -20.46 -12.82 5.42
N GLU A 62 -20.49 -11.97 6.44
CA GLU A 62 -21.00 -10.59 6.34
C GLU A 62 -20.13 -9.74 5.42
N ARG A 63 -18.80 -9.91 5.45
CA ARG A 63 -17.88 -9.23 4.51
C ARG A 63 -18.13 -9.62 3.05
N LYS A 64 -18.48 -10.89 2.79
CA LYS A 64 -18.83 -11.36 1.44
C LYS A 64 -20.17 -10.77 0.99
N GLN A 65 -21.15 -10.71 1.89
CA GLN A 65 -22.44 -10.08 1.64
C GLN A 65 -22.33 -8.57 1.41
N GLN A 66 -21.55 -7.85 2.22
CA GLN A 66 -21.27 -6.41 2.03
C GLN A 66 -20.55 -6.11 0.72
N LYS A 67 -19.67 -7.01 0.26
CA LYS A 67 -19.04 -6.91 -1.07
C LYS A 67 -20.05 -7.12 -2.20
N ALA A 68 -20.94 -8.11 -2.07
CA ALA A 68 -21.98 -8.38 -3.06
C ALA A 68 -23.03 -7.26 -3.13
N ALA A 69 -23.43 -6.73 -1.96
CA ALA A 69 -24.41 -5.66 -1.85
C ALA A 69 -23.89 -4.30 -2.35
N ALA A 70 -22.57 -4.09 -2.35
CA ALA A 70 -22.00 -2.83 -2.82
C ALA A 70 -22.15 -2.61 -4.33
N GLY A 71 -22.42 -3.64 -5.14
CA GLY A 71 -22.64 -3.50 -6.58
C GLY A 71 -21.41 -3.09 -7.42
N TYR A 72 -20.30 -2.69 -6.80
CA TYR A 72 -19.10 -2.27 -7.52
C TYR A 72 -18.16 -3.43 -7.87
N PRO A 73 -17.56 -3.43 -9.09
CA PRO A 73 -16.57 -4.43 -9.47
C PRO A 73 -15.26 -4.29 -8.67
N SER A 74 -14.92 -3.08 -8.19
CA SER A 74 -13.78 -2.89 -7.28
C SER A 74 -13.96 -1.65 -6.39
N VAL A 75 -13.15 -1.57 -5.31
CA VAL A 75 -13.10 -0.42 -4.39
C VAL A 75 -12.77 0.89 -5.12
N ALA A 76 -12.02 0.82 -6.23
CA ALA A 76 -11.69 2.01 -7.02
C ALA A 76 -12.92 2.66 -7.66
N TYR A 77 -13.93 1.87 -8.06
CA TYR A 77 -15.18 2.40 -8.62
C TYR A 77 -16.03 3.07 -7.56
N GLU A 78 -16.14 2.45 -6.39
CA GLU A 78 -16.83 3.06 -5.24
C GLU A 78 -16.21 4.40 -4.85
N ILE A 79 -14.87 4.47 -4.76
CA ILE A 79 -14.19 5.72 -4.42
C ILE A 79 -14.39 6.76 -5.52
N ALA A 80 -14.31 6.36 -6.77
CA ALA A 80 -14.49 7.27 -7.90
C ALA A 80 -15.88 7.91 -7.91
N GLU A 81 -16.94 7.12 -7.76
CA GLU A 81 -18.30 7.65 -7.68
C GLU A 81 -18.46 8.61 -6.50
N LYS A 82 -17.97 8.23 -5.31
CA LYS A 82 -18.04 9.10 -4.12
C LYS A 82 -17.29 10.42 -4.28
N ILE A 83 -16.19 10.43 -5.05
CA ILE A 83 -15.45 11.65 -5.38
C ILE A 83 -16.25 12.48 -6.40
N GLN A 84 -16.83 11.86 -7.43
CA GLN A 84 -17.63 12.54 -8.46
C GLN A 84 -18.92 13.15 -7.90
N GLU A 85 -19.55 12.52 -6.91
CA GLU A 85 -20.72 13.07 -6.22
C GLU A 85 -20.40 14.37 -5.45
N ARG A 86 -19.16 14.51 -4.98
CA ARG A 86 -18.71 15.60 -4.11
C ARG A 86 -17.91 16.67 -4.85
N THR A 87 -17.45 16.39 -6.06
CA THR A 87 -16.54 17.27 -6.81
C THR A 87 -16.97 17.33 -8.26
N ASP A 88 -16.76 18.47 -8.94
CA ASP A 88 -17.04 18.58 -10.38
C ASP A 88 -15.96 17.95 -11.27
N GLN A 89 -15.07 17.13 -10.69
CA GLN A 89 -13.89 16.62 -11.36
C GLN A 89 -14.17 15.29 -12.06
N GLU A 90 -13.69 15.16 -13.30
CA GLU A 90 -13.73 13.89 -14.02
C GLU A 90 -12.77 12.88 -13.37
N VAL A 91 -13.28 11.73 -12.95
CA VAL A 91 -12.46 10.66 -12.37
C VAL A 91 -12.31 9.52 -13.36
N ARG A 92 -11.05 9.18 -13.66
CA ARG A 92 -10.70 8.03 -14.52
C ARG A 92 -10.12 6.91 -13.67
N ILE A 93 -10.60 5.70 -13.89
CA ILE A 93 -10.25 4.52 -13.08
C ILE A 93 -9.35 3.60 -13.89
N THR A 94 -8.32 3.06 -13.24
CA THR A 94 -7.50 1.99 -13.82
C THR A 94 -7.20 0.96 -12.74
N VAL A 95 -7.50 -0.31 -13.02
CA VAL A 95 -7.22 -1.43 -12.12
C VAL A 95 -6.18 -2.34 -12.78
N PRO A 96 -4.88 -2.20 -12.44
CA PRO A 96 -3.80 -2.88 -13.17
C PRO A 96 -3.77 -4.41 -13.00
N GLY A 97 -4.49 -4.99 -12.03
CA GLY A 97 -4.73 -6.43 -12.01
C GLY A 97 -3.45 -7.29 -12.00
N HIS A 98 -3.44 -8.37 -12.79
CA HIS A 98 -2.30 -9.29 -12.86
C HIS A 98 -1.03 -8.65 -13.46
N ALA A 99 -1.15 -7.55 -14.22
CA ALA A 99 -0.01 -6.88 -14.81
C ALA A 99 1.00 -6.38 -13.76
N GLN A 100 0.57 -6.07 -12.53
CA GLN A 100 1.47 -5.66 -11.44
C GLN A 100 2.46 -6.74 -11.00
N ARG A 101 2.21 -8.01 -11.36
CA ARG A 101 3.08 -9.15 -11.03
C ARG A 101 3.89 -9.66 -12.22
N GLY A 102 3.66 -9.09 -13.41
CA GLY A 102 4.39 -9.39 -14.62
C GLY A 102 5.39 -8.29 -14.98
N GLY A 103 6.20 -8.54 -16.01
CA GLY A 103 7.25 -7.64 -16.47
C GLY A 103 8.65 -8.11 -16.10
N ALA A 104 9.65 -7.65 -16.85
CA ALA A 104 11.04 -7.95 -16.55
C ALA A 104 11.47 -7.27 -15.24
N PRO A 105 12.28 -7.94 -14.40
CA PRO A 105 12.77 -7.33 -13.17
C PRO A 105 13.60 -6.08 -13.50
N VAL A 106 13.32 -4.97 -12.82
CA VAL A 106 14.21 -3.79 -12.83
C VAL A 106 15.42 -4.06 -11.93
N LEU A 107 16.55 -3.39 -12.17
CA LEU A 107 17.84 -3.56 -11.46
C LEU A 107 17.71 -3.77 -9.94
N THR A 108 16.83 -3.01 -9.28
CA THR A 108 16.62 -3.08 -7.83
C THR A 108 15.81 -4.29 -7.35
N THR A 109 15.02 -4.91 -8.24
CA THR A 109 14.12 -6.04 -7.92
C THR A 109 14.84 -7.36 -7.72
N GLY A 110 16.14 -7.41 -8.01
CA GLY A 110 17.02 -8.56 -7.75
C GLY A 110 18.25 -8.20 -6.92
N PHE A 111 18.36 -6.97 -6.42
CA PHE A 111 19.48 -6.57 -5.58
C PHE A 111 19.31 -7.15 -4.18
N TRP A 112 20.01 -8.23 -3.91
CA TRP A 112 20.13 -8.81 -2.58
C TRP A 112 21.46 -8.39 -1.95
N PRO A 113 21.53 -8.29 -0.61
CA PRO A 113 22.81 -8.05 0.04
C PRO A 113 23.84 -9.13 -0.32
N PRO A 114 25.13 -8.80 -0.42
CA PRO A 114 26.18 -9.77 -0.73
C PRO A 114 26.11 -11.03 0.15
N GLY A 115 26.19 -12.20 -0.48
CA GLY A 115 26.16 -13.49 0.22
C GLY A 115 24.76 -14.00 0.58
N TRP A 116 23.68 -13.36 0.11
CA TRP A 116 22.31 -13.86 0.26
C TRP A 116 22.14 -15.32 -0.18
N GLU A 117 22.70 -15.66 -1.33
CA GLU A 117 22.63 -16.99 -1.93
C GLU A 117 23.34 -18.04 -1.07
N LEU A 118 24.43 -17.65 -0.39
CA LEU A 118 25.24 -18.52 0.47
C LEU A 118 24.65 -18.71 1.87
N ARG A 119 23.91 -17.71 2.39
CA ARG A 119 23.37 -17.77 3.76
C ARG A 119 22.24 -18.77 3.93
N ARG A 120 21.49 -19.09 2.85
CA ARG A 120 20.44 -20.12 2.87
C ARG A 120 21.01 -21.52 3.11
N PRO A 121 21.91 -22.06 2.27
CA PRO A 121 22.48 -23.38 2.49
C PRO A 121 23.28 -23.43 3.79
N LYS A 122 23.97 -22.34 4.17
CA LYS A 122 24.67 -22.27 5.46
C LYS A 122 23.74 -22.47 6.66
N ALA A 123 22.53 -21.90 6.67
CA ALA A 123 21.57 -22.13 7.76
C ALA A 123 21.15 -23.60 7.88
N VAL A 124 21.00 -24.30 6.75
CA VAL A 124 20.69 -25.73 6.72
C VAL A 124 21.87 -26.55 7.24
N LEU A 125 23.09 -26.24 6.80
CA LEU A 125 24.32 -26.91 7.26
C LEU A 125 24.58 -26.70 8.75
N ASP A 126 24.26 -25.51 9.27
CA ASP A 126 24.35 -25.19 10.69
C ASP A 126 23.24 -25.88 11.53
N GLY A 127 22.38 -26.71 10.92
CA GLY A 127 21.27 -27.41 11.58
C GLY A 127 20.11 -26.51 12.03
N GLN A 128 20.06 -25.27 11.54
CA GLN A 128 19.08 -24.27 11.97
C GLN A 128 17.86 -24.26 11.04
N TYR A 129 16.88 -25.09 11.40
CA TYR A 129 15.59 -25.16 10.72
C TYR A 129 14.56 -24.21 11.34
N GLY A 130 13.43 -24.01 10.66
CA GLY A 130 12.32 -23.21 11.21
C GLY A 130 12.56 -21.70 11.25
N CYS A 131 13.54 -21.19 10.49
CA CYS A 131 13.80 -19.76 10.35
C CYS A 131 13.65 -19.28 8.89
N MET A 132 13.31 -18.01 8.72
CA MET A 132 13.31 -17.29 7.45
C MET A 132 14.54 -16.37 7.38
N LEU A 133 15.14 -16.24 6.19
CA LEU A 133 16.09 -15.15 5.95
C LEU A 133 15.37 -13.85 5.61
N GLY A 134 15.72 -12.78 6.32
CA GLY A 134 15.25 -11.44 6.04
C GLY A 134 16.42 -10.48 5.86
N VAL A 135 16.13 -9.29 5.34
CA VAL A 135 17.09 -8.17 5.31
C VAL A 135 16.63 -7.12 6.31
N ARG A 136 17.49 -6.78 7.29
CA ARG A 136 17.27 -5.69 8.26
C ARG A 136 18.49 -4.78 8.21
N SER A 137 18.26 -3.49 7.97
CA SER A 137 19.34 -2.48 7.88
C SER A 137 20.48 -2.83 6.89
N GLY A 138 20.16 -3.55 5.80
CA GLY A 138 21.15 -3.97 4.81
C GLY A 138 21.84 -5.31 5.14
N GLU A 139 21.64 -5.84 6.34
CA GLU A 139 22.21 -7.12 6.77
C GLU A 139 21.22 -8.26 6.63
N ILE A 140 21.74 -9.45 6.34
CA ILE A 140 20.94 -10.67 6.21
C ILE A 140 20.82 -11.31 7.58
N VAL A 141 19.60 -11.35 8.11
CA VAL A 141 19.29 -11.89 9.44
C VAL A 141 18.48 -13.19 9.32
N ARG A 142 18.69 -14.10 10.27
CA ARG A 142 17.83 -15.27 10.48
C ARG A 142 16.72 -14.85 11.44
N VAL A 143 15.46 -15.13 11.10
CA VAL A 143 14.29 -14.79 11.93
C VAL A 143 13.48 -16.07 12.15
N PRO A 144 13.27 -16.51 13.40
CA PRO A 144 12.40 -17.65 13.71
C PRO A 144 11.00 -17.46 13.10
N LEU A 145 10.44 -18.52 12.52
CA LEU A 145 9.12 -18.44 11.88
C LEU A 145 8.01 -18.09 12.90
N GLU A 146 8.16 -18.51 14.15
CA GLU A 146 7.27 -18.16 15.26
C GLU A 146 7.17 -16.64 15.51
N GLU A 147 8.25 -15.89 15.28
CA GLU A 147 8.25 -14.44 15.43
C GLU A 147 7.53 -13.70 14.29
N VAL A 148 7.37 -14.36 13.14
CA VAL A 148 6.81 -13.77 11.92
C VAL A 148 5.38 -14.24 11.68
N ALA A 149 5.07 -15.48 12.07
CA ALA A 149 3.76 -16.08 11.91
C ALA A 149 2.68 -15.20 12.57
N GLY A 150 1.70 -14.80 11.77
CA GLY A 150 0.58 -13.97 12.23
C GLY A 150 0.87 -12.47 12.38
N ARG A 151 2.13 -12.01 12.18
CA ARG A 151 2.45 -10.58 12.22
C ARG A 151 2.28 -9.94 10.84
N LEU A 152 1.58 -8.81 10.78
CA LEU A 152 1.47 -7.99 9.59
C LEU A 152 2.56 -6.93 9.59
N LYS A 153 3.34 -6.85 8.50
CA LYS A 153 4.29 -5.76 8.30
C LYS A 153 3.52 -4.47 8.00
N GLY A 154 3.48 -3.57 8.97
CA GLY A 154 2.95 -2.22 8.82
C GLY A 154 3.99 -1.23 8.28
N VAL A 155 3.52 -0.04 7.93
CA VAL A 155 4.37 1.15 7.75
C VAL A 155 4.38 1.88 9.09
N ASP A 156 5.55 2.29 9.55
CA ASP A 156 5.67 3.12 10.75
C ASP A 156 5.07 4.52 10.47
N PRO A 157 4.03 4.94 11.22
CA PRO A 157 3.43 6.27 11.04
C PRO A 157 4.38 7.45 11.29
N LYS A 158 5.50 7.21 11.99
CA LYS A 158 6.53 8.22 12.28
C LYS A 158 7.74 8.12 11.36
N ALA A 159 7.69 7.29 10.32
CA ALA A 159 8.78 7.21 9.37
C ALA A 159 8.96 8.55 8.63
N GLU A 160 10.20 9.03 8.56
CA GLU A 160 10.58 10.31 7.91
C GLU A 160 10.04 10.42 6.48
N ILE A 161 10.03 9.31 5.73
CA ILE A 161 9.47 9.24 4.37
C ILE A 161 7.99 9.68 4.28
N LEU A 162 7.22 9.53 5.35
CA LEU A 162 5.83 9.99 5.39
C LEU A 162 5.75 11.51 5.55
N GLU A 163 6.67 12.10 6.31
CA GLU A 163 6.78 13.55 6.45
C GLU A 163 7.27 14.19 5.14
N GLU A 164 8.31 13.63 4.53
CA GLU A 164 8.79 14.03 3.21
C GLU A 164 7.67 13.96 2.16
N ALA A 165 6.91 12.86 2.15
CA ALA A 165 5.77 12.71 1.26
C ALA A 165 4.74 13.84 1.47
N ARG A 166 4.39 14.17 2.72
CA ARG A 166 3.48 15.29 3.03
C ARG A 166 4.00 16.63 2.53
N GLN A 167 5.31 16.89 2.67
CA GLN A 167 5.94 18.12 2.17
C GLN A 167 5.87 18.23 0.64
N THR A 168 5.93 17.12 -0.09
CA THR A 168 5.67 17.10 -1.55
C THR A 168 4.17 17.25 -1.92
N GLY A 169 3.32 17.41 -0.91
CA GLY A 169 1.88 17.56 -1.03
C GLY A 169 1.11 16.24 -1.10
N ILE A 170 1.72 15.08 -0.84
CA ILE A 170 0.99 13.80 -0.81
C ILE A 170 0.07 13.78 0.42
N SER A 171 -1.18 13.37 0.22
CA SER A 171 -2.14 13.17 1.32
C SER A 171 -2.32 11.67 1.56
N PHE A 172 -2.49 11.28 2.82
CA PHE A 172 -2.82 9.90 3.20
C PHE A 172 -4.30 9.76 3.62
N GLY A 173 -5.06 10.88 3.62
CA GLY A 173 -6.42 11.06 4.17
C GLY A 173 -6.71 10.21 5.38
N ILE A 174 -5.81 10.43 6.33
CA ILE A 174 -5.91 10.19 7.76
C ILE A 174 -5.73 11.54 8.44
#